data_AF-A0A958ISK8-F1
#
_entry.id   AF-A0A958ISK8-F1
#
_cell.length_a   1.000
_cell.length_b   1.000
_cell.length_c   1.000
_cell.angle_alpha   90.00
_cell.angle_beta   90.00
_cell.angle_gamma   90.00
#
_symmetry.space_group_name_H-M   'P 1'
#
loop_
_entity.id
_entity.type
_entity.pdbx_description
1 polymer ?
#
loop_
_entity_poly.entity_id
_entity_poly.type
_entity_poly.pdbx_seq_one_letter_code
_entity_poly.pdbx_strand_id
1 'polypeptide(L)' 'EDARVEPMVTMSADENWMTFTLRYVVDFKKRRITKDALFWQVITAFDATKGKVTFASAAQEISLMSSPKLEVKVDQPRSH' A
#
# COMPACT_ATOMS: atom_id res chain seq x y z
N GLU A 1 28.64 -21.54 0.85
CA GLU A 1 27.65 -20.97 1.79
C GLU A 1 26.40 -21.85 1.71
N ASP A 2 26.00 -22.48 2.82
CA ASP A 2 24.76 -23.27 2.85
C ASP A 2 23.57 -22.32 2.88
N ALA A 3 22.92 -22.14 1.73
CA ALA A 3 21.71 -21.36 1.66
C ALA A 3 20.62 -22.07 2.47
N ARG A 4 20.10 -21.44 3.53
CA ARG A 4 18.88 -21.93 4.20
C ARG A 4 17.73 -22.00 3.18
N VAL A 5 17.24 -23.21 2.95
CA VAL A 5 16.14 -23.54 2.03
C VAL A 5 14.80 -23.73 2.75
N GLU A 6 14.81 -23.72 4.08
CA GLU A 6 13.61 -23.79 4.90
C GLU A 6 12.72 -22.57 4.66
N PRO A 7 11.40 -22.74 4.55
CA PRO A 7 10.47 -21.62 4.50
C PRO A 7 10.60 -20.75 5.76
N MET A 8 10.62 -19.44 5.57
CA MET A 8 10.71 -18.49 6.68
C MET A 8 9.88 -17.24 6.40
N VAL A 9 9.42 -16.62 7.48
CA VAL A 9 8.72 -15.33 7.45
C VAL A 9 9.59 -14.33 8.20
N THR A 10 9.90 -13.20 7.57
CA THR A 10 10.49 -12.04 8.25
C THR A 10 9.52 -10.88 8.25
N MET A 11 9.78 -9.89 9.11
CA MET A 11 8.88 -8.79 9.36
C MET A 11 9.68 -7.51 9.60
N SER A 12 9.26 -6.42 9.01
CA SER A 12 9.71 -5.05 9.29
C SER A 12 8.49 -4.15 9.46
N ALA A 13 8.62 -3.04 10.18
CA ALA A 13 7.53 -2.09 10.34
C ALA A 13 8.08 -0.66 10.31
N ASP A 14 7.30 0.26 9.76
CA ASP A 14 7.53 1.70 9.81
C ASP A 14 6.35 2.42 10.49
N GLU A 15 6.28 3.75 10.35
CA GLU A 15 5.23 4.58 10.94
C GLU A 15 3.83 4.28 10.38
N ASN A 16 3.74 3.70 9.18
CA ASN A 16 2.49 3.54 8.45
C ASN A 16 2.03 2.09 8.40
N TRP A 17 2.93 1.12 8.19
CA TRP A 17 2.54 -0.29 8.11
C TRP A 17 3.64 -1.27 8.49
N MET A 18 3.19 -2.49 8.81
CA MET A 18 4.03 -3.65 8.98
C MET A 18 4.13 -4.42 7.67
N THR A 19 5.35 -4.74 7.25
CA THR A 19 5.68 -5.52 6.05
C THR A 19 6.14 -6.91 6.44
N PHE A 20 5.48 -7.94 5.91
CA PHE A 20 5.89 -9.34 6.06
C PHE A 20 6.52 -9.84 4.76
N THR A 21 7.67 -10.50 4.86
CA THR A 21 8.35 -11.14 3.73
C THR A 21 8.34 -12.65 3.89
N LEU A 22 7.75 -13.35 2.93
CA LEU A 22 7.73 -14.81 2.89
C LEU A 22 8.85 -15.31 1.96
N ARG A 23 9.74 -16.15 2.48
CA ARG A 23 10.75 -16.88 1.70
C ARG A 23 10.40 -18.36 1.73
N TYR A 24 10.36 -18.99 0.58
CA TYR A 24 10.03 -20.40 0.41
C TYR A 24 10.62 -20.94 -0.89
N VAL A 25 10.93 -22.24 -0.92
CA VAL A 25 11.48 -22.92 -2.10
C VAL A 25 10.39 -23.78 -2.74
N VAL A 26 10.21 -23.67 -4.05
CA VAL A 26 9.23 -24.45 -4.83
C VAL A 26 9.83 -24.83 -6.17
N ASP A 27 9.29 -25.88 -6.79
CA ASP A 27 9.60 -26.21 -8.19
C ASP A 27 9.36 -24.99 -9.09
N PHE A 28 10.35 -24.62 -9.90
CA PHE A 28 10.28 -23.48 -10.79
C PHE A 28 8.99 -23.41 -11.62
N LYS A 29 8.48 -24.55 -12.10
CA LYS A 29 7.24 -24.64 -12.89
C LYS A 29 5.99 -24.29 -12.08
N LYS A 30 6.04 -24.46 -10.75
CA LYS A 30 4.91 -24.19 -9.83
C LYS A 30 4.96 -22.83 -9.17
N ARG A 31 6.05 -22.05 -9.36
CA ARG A 31 6.28 -20.76 -8.69
C ARG A 31 5.07 -19.83 -8.69
N ARG A 32 4.39 -19.67 -9.83
CA ARG A 32 3.23 -18.76 -9.95
C ARG A 32 2.01 -19.29 -9.20
N ILE A 33 1.69 -20.57 -9.38
CA ILE A 33 0.53 -21.22 -8.76
C ILE A 33 0.69 -21.29 -7.24
N THR A 34 1.88 -21.63 -6.75
CA THR A 34 2.14 -21.66 -5.31
C THR A 34 2.06 -20.27 -4.69
N LYS A 35 2.60 -19.24 -5.36
CA LYS A 35 2.47 -17.86 -4.90
C LYS A 35 1.00 -17.46 -4.81
N ASP A 36 0.22 -17.75 -5.85
CA ASP A 36 -1.20 -17.41 -5.92
C ASP A 36 -2.01 -18.08 -4.79
N ALA A 37 -1.79 -19.38 -4.57
CA ALA A 37 -2.42 -20.11 -3.47
C ALA A 37 -2.07 -19.54 -2.09
N LEU A 38 -0.81 -19.15 -1.87
CA LEU A 38 -0.39 -18.52 -0.62
C LEU A 38 -1.08 -17.16 -0.42
N PHE A 39 -1.19 -16.34 -1.46
CA PHE A 39 -1.90 -15.06 -1.39
C PHE A 39 -3.39 -15.27 -1.07
N TRP A 40 -4.04 -16.22 -1.73
CA TRP A 40 -5.46 -16.53 -1.46
C TRP A 40 -5.68 -16.97 -0.01
N GLN A 41 -4.80 -17.81 0.53
CA GLN A 41 -4.86 -18.24 1.93
C GLN A 41 -4.66 -17.08 2.91
N VAL A 42 -3.71 -16.19 2.65
CA VAL A 42 -3.46 -15.00 3.49
C VAL A 42 -4.69 -14.08 3.48
N ILE A 43 -5.25 -13.78 2.30
CA ILE A 43 -6.44 -12.93 2.19
C ILE A 43 -7.62 -13.56 2.92
N THR A 44 -7.89 -14.85 2.68
CA THR A 44 -8.99 -15.57 3.35
C THR A 44 -8.84 -15.57 4.88
N ALA A 45 -7.61 -15.76 5.37
CA ALA A 45 -7.32 -15.70 6.80
C ALA A 45 -7.53 -14.30 7.37
N PHE A 46 -7.19 -13.25 6.61
CA PHE A 46 -7.37 -11.86 7.03
C PHE A 46 -8.85 -11.47 7.05
N ASP A 47 -9.63 -11.88 6.05
CA ASP A 47 -11.07 -11.67 6.01
C ASP A 47 -11.78 -12.34 7.20
N ALA A 48 -11.30 -13.53 7.61
CA ALA A 48 -11.81 -14.23 8.80
C ALA A 48 -11.57 -13.45 10.11
N THR A 49 -10.63 -12.49 10.13
CA THR A 49 -10.42 -11.60 11.30
C THR A 49 -11.50 -10.53 11.45
N LYS A 50 -12.42 -10.41 10.48
CA LYS A 50 -13.53 -9.44 10.47
C LYS A 50 -13.05 -7.99 10.67
N GLY A 51 -11.99 -7.61 9.95
CA GLY A 51 -11.48 -6.23 9.93
C GLY A 51 -10.53 -5.86 11.07
N LYS A 52 -10.12 -6.81 11.92
CA LYS A 52 -9.05 -6.57 12.91
C LYS A 52 -7.67 -6.42 12.26
N VAL A 53 -7.50 -7.00 11.07
CA VAL A 53 -6.32 -6.85 10.23
C VAL A 53 -6.79 -6.29 8.89
N THR A 54 -6.18 -5.21 8.44
CA THR A 54 -6.48 -4.55 7.16
C THR A 54 -5.24 -4.50 6.28
N PHE A 55 -5.45 -4.56 4.96
CA PHE A 55 -4.36 -4.30 4.03
C PHE A 55 -4.03 -2.81 4.07
N ALA A 56 -2.74 -2.49 4.16
CA ALA A 56 -2.27 -1.13 4.00
C ALA A 56 -2.67 -0.63 2.60
N SER A 57 -3.56 0.36 2.56
CA SER A 57 -3.82 1.16 1.38
C SER A 57 -2.98 2.41 1.53
N ALA A 58 -2.25 2.81 0.48
CA ALA A 58 -1.60 4.12 0.46
C ALA A 58 -2.71 5.19 0.49
N ALA A 59 -3.06 5.67 1.68
CA ALA A 59 -3.91 6.83 1.84
C ALA A 59 -3.12 8.04 1.34
N GLN A 60 -3.26 8.39 0.06
CA GLN A 60 -2.82 9.70 -0.41
C GLN A 60 -3.88 10.71 0.01
N GLU A 61 -3.55 11.55 0.99
CA GLU A 61 -4.36 12.72 1.33
C GLU A 61 -4.29 13.73 0.17
N ILE A 62 -5.36 13.83 -0.62
CA ILE A 62 -5.51 14.90 -1.61
C ILE A 62 -5.97 16.14 -0.88
N SER A 63 -5.03 16.94 -0.38
CA SER A 63 -5.35 18.28 0.13
C SER A 63 -5.63 19.20 -1.07
N LEU A 64 -6.91 19.47 -1.33
CA LEU A 64 -7.33 20.51 -2.26
C LEU A 64 -6.93 21.87 -1.67
N MET A 65 -5.69 22.30 -1.91
CA MET A 65 -5.29 23.68 -1.61
C MET A 65 -6.18 24.61 -2.42
N SER A 66 -7.11 25.30 -1.75
CA SER A 66 -7.97 26.27 -2.39
C SER A 66 -7.10 27.39 -2.96
N SER A 67 -7.10 27.56 -4.28
CA SER A 67 -6.37 28.66 -4.93
C SER A 67 -6.76 29.99 -4.28
N PRO A 68 -5.79 30.87 -3.94
CA PRO A 68 -6.12 32.16 -3.35
C PRO A 68 -7.02 32.94 -4.32
N LYS A 69 -8.17 33.42 -3.80
CA LYS A 69 -9.07 34.27 -4.58
C LYS A 69 -8.34 35.57 -4.88
N LEU A 70 -7.97 35.80 -6.15
CA LEU A 70 -7.50 37.11 -6.59
C LEU A 70 -8.70 38.05 -6.65
N GLU A 71 -8.79 38.99 -5.71
CA GLU A 71 -9.68 40.15 -5.84
C GLU A 71 -8.97 41.24 -6.65
N VAL A 72 -9.41 41.43 -7.89
CA VAL A 72 -8.95 42.53 -8.75
C VAL A 72 -9.91 43.71 -8.59
N LYS A 73 -9.43 44.82 -8.01
CA LYS A 73 -10.16 46.09 -8.04
C LYS A 73 -9.79 46.82 -9.32
N VAL A 74 -10.73 46.84 -10.26
CA VAL A 74 -10.59 47.63 -11.49
C VAL A 74 -10.99 49.07 -11.17
N ASP A 75 -10.02 49.98 -11.19
CA ASP A 75 -10.29 51.42 -11.11
C ASP A 75 -10.66 51.93 -12.49
N GLN A 76 -11.88 52.46 -12.64
CA GLN A 76 -12.36 52.98 -13.93
C GLN A 76 -11.82 54.40 -14.13
N PRO A 77 -11.14 54.68 -15.26
CA PRO A 77 -10.68 56.04 -15.54
C PRO A 77 -11.89 56.94 -15.81
N ARG A 78 -11.92 58.10 -15.14
CA ARG A 78 -12.94 59.14 -15.36
C ARG A 78 -12.86 59.63 -16.81
N SER A 79 -13.94 59.42 -17.55
CA SER A 79 -14.15 60.04 -18.86
C SER A 79 -14.26 61.55 -18.67
N HIS A 80 -13.47 62.30 -19.44
CA HIS A 80 -13.51 63.76 -19.48
C HIS A 80 -14.06 64.23 -20.83
#